data_AF-A0A1M3M051-F1
#
_entry.id   AF-A0A1M3M051-F1
#
_cell.length_a   1.000
_cell.length_b   1.000
_cell.length_c   1.000
_cell.angle_alpha   90.00
_cell.angle_beta   90.00
_cell.angle_gamma   90.00
#
_symmetry.space_group_name_H-M   'P 1'
#
loop_
_entity.id
_entity.type
_entity.pdbx_description
1 polymer ?
#
loop_
_entity_poly.entity_id
_entity_poly.type
_entity_poly.pdbx_seq_one_letter_code
_entity_poly.pdbx_strand_id
1 'polypeptide(L)'
;MMRGVPMIAGRNQNSQDGRSCRVRSQPAALTALGPSADAAAHSVVFVCTANSARSQVAEALWSRSSDVPAVSAGTHPVLGVAVGAMQVAARHGVVLAGRPKLYADVVEAGGYVITV
;
A
#
# COMPACT_ATOMS: atom_id res chain seq x y z
N MET A 1 -30.11 -1.79 27.41
CA MET A 1 -30.93 -2.31 26.29
C MET A 1 -30.54 -1.52 25.04
N MET A 2 -29.42 -1.86 24.41
CA MET A 2 -28.85 -1.08 23.28
C MET A 2 -29.31 -1.64 21.94
N ARG A 3 -29.74 -0.69 21.11
CA ARG A 3 -30.29 -0.81 19.76
C ARG A 3 -29.22 -1.23 18.76
N GLY A 4 -29.65 -1.98 17.75
CA GLY A 4 -28.81 -2.53 16.69
C GLY A 4 -28.05 -1.48 15.88
N VAL A 5 -26.84 -1.88 15.46
CA VAL A 5 -26.03 -1.18 14.46
C VAL A 5 -26.41 -1.72 13.09
N PRO A 6 -26.74 -0.88 12.10
CA PRO A 6 -27.03 -1.36 10.76
C PRO A 6 -25.73 -1.77 10.07
N MET A 7 -25.61 -3.07 9.83
CA MET A 7 -24.72 -3.65 8.83
C MET A 7 -25.09 -3.08 7.45
N ILE A 8 -24.22 -2.26 6.85
CA ILE A 8 -24.36 -1.88 5.43
C ILE A 8 -23.16 -2.46 4.68
N ALA A 9 -23.26 -3.75 4.35
CA ALA A 9 -22.50 -4.35 3.27
C ALA A 9 -23.49 -4.68 2.15
N GLY A 10 -23.59 -3.80 1.16
CA GLY A 10 -24.29 -4.10 -0.09
C GLY A 10 -23.48 -5.11 -0.89
N ARG A 11 -23.71 -6.41 -0.66
CA ARG A 11 -23.22 -7.49 -1.52
C ARG A 11 -24.19 -7.64 -2.69
N ASN A 12 -23.76 -7.28 -3.89
CA ASN A 12 -24.40 -7.79 -5.11
C ASN A 12 -23.51 -8.90 -5.69
N GLN A 13 -24.06 -10.10 -5.73
CA GLN A 13 -23.38 -11.31 -6.17
C GLN A 13 -23.74 -11.51 -7.64
N ASN A 14 -22.78 -11.29 -8.54
CA ASN A 14 -22.86 -11.83 -9.89
C ASN A 14 -21.50 -12.41 -10.29
N SER A 15 -21.52 -13.72 -10.59
CA SER A 15 -20.40 -14.65 -10.54
C SER A 15 -19.58 -14.73 -11.84
N GLN A 16 -18.26 -14.97 -11.74
CA GLN A 16 -17.47 -15.95 -12.51
C GLN A 16 -15.99 -15.94 -12.04
N ASP A 17 -15.81 -16.14 -10.74
CA ASP A 17 -14.64 -16.74 -10.07
C ASP A 17 -14.76 -16.38 -8.60
N GLY A 18 -14.89 -17.38 -7.73
CA GLY A 18 -15.11 -17.22 -6.28
C GLY A 18 -13.94 -16.57 -5.50
N ARG A 19 -13.00 -15.93 -6.20
CA ARG A 19 -11.81 -15.27 -5.64
C ARG A 19 -11.80 -13.76 -5.82
N SER A 20 -12.79 -13.20 -6.52
CA SER A 20 -12.82 -11.77 -6.83
C SER A 20 -13.84 -11.02 -5.97
N CYS A 21 -13.39 -10.55 -4.80
CA CYS A 21 -14.11 -9.53 -4.03
C CYS A 21 -13.81 -8.14 -4.61
N ARG A 22 -14.76 -7.57 -5.37
CA ARG A 22 -14.71 -6.15 -5.73
C ARG A 22 -15.22 -5.32 -4.57
N VAL A 23 -14.30 -4.66 -3.87
CA VAL A 23 -14.62 -3.70 -2.82
C VAL A 23 -14.83 -2.33 -3.47
N ARG A 24 -15.87 -1.62 -3.04
CA ARG A 24 -16.08 -0.22 -3.41
C ARG A 24 -15.61 0.65 -2.26
N SER A 25 -14.73 1.61 -2.53
CA SER A 25 -14.29 2.56 -1.51
C SER A 25 -15.48 3.40 -1.04
N GLN A 26 -15.69 3.43 0.27
CA GLN A 26 -16.60 4.37 0.94
C GLN A 26 -15.75 5.28 1.82
N PRO A 27 -15.42 6.51 1.37
CA PRO A 27 -14.53 7.41 2.11
C PRO A 27 -14.98 7.66 3.56
N ALA A 28 -16.29 7.77 3.79
CA ALA A 28 -16.86 7.97 5.12
C ALA A 28 -16.62 6.79 6.09
N ALA A 29 -16.46 5.57 5.58
CA ALA A 29 -16.15 4.41 6.41
C ALA A 29 -14.71 4.44 6.92
N LEU A 30 -13.80 5.13 6.21
CA LEU A 30 -12.40 5.26 6.59
C LEU A 30 -12.22 6.12 7.85
N THR A 31 -13.08 7.13 8.04
CA THR A 31 -13.07 8.01 9.22
C THR A 31 -13.39 7.27 10.53
N ALA A 32 -14.05 6.11 10.46
CA ALA A 32 -14.45 5.33 11.62
C ALA A 32 -13.36 4.36 12.14
N LEU A 33 -12.20 4.25 11.45
CA LEU A 33 -11.18 3.24 11.74
C LEU A 33 -10.27 3.56 12.95
N GLY A 34 -10.52 4.66 13.68
CA GLY A 34 -9.66 5.10 14.79
C GLY A 34 -8.34 5.74 14.30
N PRO A 35 -7.40 6.07 15.20
CA PRO A 35 -6.13 6.70 14.82
C PRO A 35 -5.36 5.81 13.85
N SER A 36 -4.85 6.43 12.77
CA SER A 36 -4.08 5.73 11.74
C SER A 36 -2.73 5.27 12.31
N ALA A 37 -2.20 4.16 11.80
CA ALA A 37 -0.83 3.70 12.11
C ALA A 37 0.21 4.80 11.85
N ASP A 38 -0.10 5.71 10.92
CA ASP A 38 0.67 6.90 10.55
C ASP A 38 0.95 7.81 11.76
N ALA A 39 0.05 7.86 12.74
CA ALA A 39 0.19 8.73 13.91
C ALA A 39 1.28 8.26 14.89
N ALA A 40 1.76 7.02 14.77
CA ALA A 40 2.75 6.42 15.67
C ALA A 40 4.07 6.05 14.98
N ALA A 41 4.11 6.03 13.64
CA ALA A 41 5.28 5.60 12.89
C ALA A 41 6.23 6.77 12.62
N HIS A 42 7.51 6.60 12.96
CA HIS A 42 8.56 7.57 12.61
C HIS A 42 8.94 7.49 11.12
N SER A 43 8.79 6.30 10.53
CA SER A 43 8.97 6.02 9.11
C SER A 43 8.23 4.74 8.71
N VAL A 44 7.97 4.57 7.42
CA VAL A 44 7.31 3.38 6.85
C VAL A 44 8.23 2.70 5.82
N VAL A 45 8.26 1.36 5.86
CA VAL A 45 8.97 0.54 4.87
C VAL A 45 8.00 -0.37 4.14
N PHE A 46 7.83 -0.15 2.84
CA PHE A 46 7.06 -1.03 1.97
C PHE A 46 7.94 -2.17 1.44
N VAL A 47 7.54 -3.42 1.67
CA VAL A 47 8.35 -4.59 1.33
C VAL A 47 7.60 -5.52 0.38
N CYS A 48 8.25 -5.91 -0.71
CA CYS A 48 7.83 -7.05 -1.51
C CYS A 48 9.05 -7.94 -1.78
N THR A 49 8.95 -8.97 -2.62
CA THR A 49 10.11 -9.84 -2.90
C THR A 49 11.19 -9.10 -3.70
N ALA A 50 10.86 -8.63 -4.91
CA ALA A 50 11.83 -8.12 -5.88
C ALA A 50 12.10 -6.61 -5.80
N ASN A 51 11.27 -5.86 -5.08
CA ASN A 51 11.26 -4.39 -5.05
C ASN A 51 11.26 -3.73 -6.44
N SER A 52 10.62 -4.39 -7.41
CA SER A 52 10.56 -3.94 -8.80
C SER A 52 9.21 -3.35 -9.21
N ALA A 53 8.17 -3.49 -8.40
CA ALA A 53 6.82 -3.05 -8.76
C ALA A 53 5.99 -2.62 -7.54
N ARG A 54 5.30 -3.56 -6.86
CA ARG A 54 4.29 -3.26 -5.81
C ARG A 54 4.79 -2.29 -4.74
N SER A 55 5.92 -2.60 -4.09
CA SER A 55 6.46 -1.74 -3.05
C SER A 55 6.98 -0.40 -3.57
N GLN A 56 7.49 -0.32 -4.80
CA GLN A 56 7.89 0.94 -5.45
C GLN A 56 6.69 1.85 -5.72
N VAL A 57 5.58 1.27 -6.21
CA VAL A 57 4.33 2.00 -6.44
C VAL A 57 3.75 2.47 -5.11
N ALA A 58 3.80 1.64 -4.07
CA ALA A 58 3.32 2.00 -2.74
C ALA A 58 4.09 3.19 -2.15
N GLU A 59 5.44 3.17 -2.19
CA GLU A 59 6.28 4.30 -1.75
C GLU A 59 5.94 5.60 -2.51
N ALA A 60 5.79 5.52 -3.84
CA ALA A 60 5.50 6.69 -4.66
C ALA A 60 4.07 7.26 -4.46
N LEU A 61 3.11 6.41 -4.11
CA LEU A 61 1.76 6.87 -3.76
C LEU A 61 1.71 7.43 -2.35
N TRP A 62 2.40 6.79 -1.40
CA TRP A 62 2.47 7.23 -0.02
C TRP A 62 3.03 8.64 0.12
N SER A 63 4.12 8.94 -0.60
CA SER A 63 4.77 10.26 -0.58
C SER A 63 3.87 11.40 -1.10
N ARG A 64 2.75 11.08 -1.76
CA ARG A 64 1.74 12.07 -2.19
C ARG A 64 0.65 12.29 -1.17
N SER A 65 0.41 11.33 -0.28
CA SER A 65 -0.73 11.31 0.62
C SER A 65 -0.36 11.50 2.09
N SER A 66 0.92 11.39 2.45
CA SER A 66 1.39 11.43 3.83
C SER A 66 2.72 12.16 3.95
N ASP A 67 2.87 12.90 5.05
CA ASP A 67 4.14 13.53 5.45
C ASP A 67 5.07 12.57 6.20
N VAL A 68 4.59 11.38 6.57
CA VAL A 68 5.41 10.35 7.22
C VAL A 68 6.42 9.81 6.20
N PRO A 69 7.74 9.85 6.47
CA PRO A 69 8.74 9.36 5.53
C PRO A 69 8.52 7.89 5.19
N ALA A 70 8.62 7.55 3.91
CA ALA A 70 8.52 6.17 3.46
C ALA A 70 9.62 5.78 2.49
N VAL A 71 10.03 4.52 2.55
CA VAL A 71 10.94 3.88 1.61
C VAL A 71 10.39 2.51 1.18
N SER A 72 10.78 2.04 0.00
CA SER A 72 10.53 0.65 -0.41
C SER A 72 11.79 -0.20 -0.45
N ALA A 73 11.61 -1.50 -0.25
CA ALA A 73 12.65 -2.51 -0.34
C ALA A 73 12.13 -3.91 -0.71
N GLY A 74 13.09 -4.82 -0.89
CA GLY A 74 12.91 -6.19 -1.36
C GLY A 74 13.61 -7.20 -0.47
N THR A 75 13.05 -8.39 -0.32
CA THR A 75 13.79 -9.51 0.32
C THR A 75 14.80 -10.14 -0.63
N HIS A 76 14.54 -10.09 -1.95
CA HIS A 76 15.41 -10.57 -3.02
C HIS A 76 15.36 -9.58 -4.19
N PRO A 77 16.00 -8.40 -4.07
CA PRO A 77 15.90 -7.33 -5.05
C PRO A 77 16.44 -7.75 -6.42
N VAL A 78 15.78 -7.26 -7.48
CA VAL A 78 16.27 -7.42 -8.86
C VAL A 78 17.01 -6.16 -9.31
N LEU A 79 17.57 -6.17 -10.52
CA LEU A 79 18.44 -5.08 -11.00
C LEU A 79 17.72 -3.76 -11.31
N GLY A 80 16.40 -3.77 -11.50
CA GLY A 80 15.67 -2.57 -11.89
C GLY A 80 14.16 -2.65 -11.62
N VAL A 81 13.53 -1.48 -11.68
CA VAL A 81 12.08 -1.36 -11.62
C VAL A 81 11.49 -1.91 -12.91
N ALA A 82 10.42 -2.70 -12.79
CA ALA A 82 9.75 -3.30 -13.93
C ALA A 82 9.16 -2.21 -14.83
N VAL A 83 9.45 -2.29 -16.14
CA VAL A 83 8.96 -1.32 -17.13
C VAL A 83 7.43 -1.19 -17.09
N GLY A 84 6.71 -2.30 -16.94
CA GLY A 84 5.25 -2.27 -16.80
C GLY A 84 4.77 -1.49 -15.58
N ALA A 85 5.49 -1.56 -14.46
CA ALA A 85 5.16 -0.77 -13.27
C ALA A 85 5.39 0.73 -13.51
N MET A 86 6.50 1.10 -14.15
CA MET A 86 6.78 2.49 -14.51
C MET A 86 5.72 3.03 -15.47
N GLN A 87 5.34 2.27 -16.49
CA GLN A 87 4.30 2.65 -17.46
C GLN A 87 2.94 2.82 -16.80
N VAL A 88 2.53 1.87 -15.95
CA VAL A 88 1.26 1.96 -15.19
C VAL A 88 1.27 3.19 -14.29
N ALA A 89 2.33 3.37 -13.50
CA ALA A 89 2.47 4.53 -12.62
C ALA A 89 2.38 5.85 -13.41
N ALA A 90 3.11 5.96 -14.53
CA ALA A 90 3.11 7.15 -15.37
C ALA A 90 1.72 7.46 -15.94
N ARG A 91 0.94 6.45 -16.34
CA ARG A 91 -0.46 6.64 -16.78
C ARG A 91 -1.35 7.23 -15.69
N HIS A 92 -1.01 7.02 -14.42
CA HIS A 92 -1.69 7.60 -13.27
C HIS A 92 -0.97 8.86 -12.74
N GLY A 93 -0.06 9.43 -13.53
CA GLY A 93 0.70 10.62 -13.17
C GLY A 93 1.68 10.40 -12.02
N VAL A 94 2.07 9.16 -11.74
CA VAL A 94 3.03 8.76 -10.69
C VAL A 94 4.39 8.44 -11.33
N VAL A 95 5.47 9.04 -10.81
CA VAL A 95 6.83 8.76 -11.27
C VAL A 95 7.49 7.80 -10.28
N LEU A 96 8.02 6.68 -10.78
CA LEU A 96 8.83 5.76 -10.00
C LEU A 96 10.30 6.08 -10.24
N ALA A 97 10.94 6.79 -9.30
CA ALA A 97 12.35 7.18 -9.38
C ALA A 97 13.30 6.30 -8.55
N GLY A 98 12.75 5.36 -7.77
CA GLY A 98 13.53 4.47 -6.93
C GLY A 98 14.27 3.37 -7.71
N ARG A 99 15.26 2.77 -7.05
CA ARG A 99 15.89 1.51 -7.48
C ARG A 99 15.52 0.40 -6.50
N PRO A 100 15.51 -0.87 -6.93
CA PRO A 100 15.37 -1.98 -5.99
C PRO A 100 16.49 -1.98 -4.93
N LYS A 101 16.12 -2.20 -3.66
CA LYS A 101 17.02 -2.16 -2.48
C LYS A 101 16.74 -3.36 -1.58
N LEU A 102 17.75 -3.87 -0.88
CA LEU A 102 17.55 -4.96 0.08
C LEU A 102 16.88 -4.43 1.35
N TYR A 103 15.91 -5.17 1.89
CA TYR A 103 15.20 -4.80 3.11
C TYR A 103 16.14 -4.60 4.30
N ALA A 104 17.15 -5.47 4.42
CA ALA A 104 18.14 -5.41 5.50
C ALA A 104 18.94 -4.10 5.48
N ASP A 105 19.04 -3.41 4.33
CA ASP A 105 19.83 -2.19 4.18
C ASP A 105 19.03 -0.92 4.54
N VAL A 106 17.71 -1.03 4.72
CA VAL A 106 16.82 0.15 4.91
C VAL A 106 15.97 0.09 6.17
N VAL A 107 15.90 -1.06 6.84
CA VAL A 107 15.09 -1.21 8.05
C VAL A 107 15.79 -0.51 9.21
N GLU A 108 15.05 0.36 9.89
CA GLU A 108 15.50 1.06 11.10
C GLU A 108 14.61 0.69 12.29
N ALA A 109 15.18 0.76 13.50
CA ALA A 109 14.42 0.52 14.71
C ALA A 109 13.31 1.57 14.86
N GLY A 110 12.08 1.12 15.11
CA GLY A 110 10.91 2.01 15.25
C GLY A 110 10.21 2.38 13.93
N GLY A 111 10.68 1.86 12.78
CA GLY A 111 9.96 1.93 11.51
C GLY A 111 8.79 0.94 11.44
N TYR A 112 7.73 1.31 10.73
CA TYR A 112 6.57 0.45 10.50
C TYR A 112 6.71 -0.29 9.16
N VAL A 113 6.55 -1.61 9.17
CA VAL A 113 6.75 -2.46 7.97
C VAL A 113 5.41 -2.87 7.37
N ILE A 114 5.23 -2.62 6.07
CA ILE A 114 4.05 -3.01 5.31
C ILE A 114 4.47 -3.95 4.18
N THR A 115 4.00 -5.20 4.23
CA THR A 115 4.25 -6.18 3.16
C THR A 115 3.19 -6.06 2.07
N VAL A 116 3.62 -6.01 0.80
CA VAL A 116 2.76 -5.73 -0.35
C VAL A 116 2.91 -6.73 -1.48
#